data_AF-A0AAF0FPB6-F1
#
_entry.id   AF-A0AAF0FPB6-F1
#
_cell.length_a   1.000
_cell.length_b   1.000
_cell.length_c   1.000
_cell.angle_alpha   90.00
_cell.angle_beta   90.00
_cell.angle_gamma   90.00
#
_symmetry.space_group_name_H-M   'P 1'
#
loop_
_entity.id
_entity.type
_entity.pdbx_description
1 polymer ?
#
loop_
_entity_poly.entity_id
_entity_poly.type
_entity_poly.pdbx_seq_one_letter_code
_entity_poly.pdbx_strand_id
1 'polypeptide(L)' 'MSAASKKQLGKLNKVKKAKAEVLSQQASEGSKAAKKKLKKLEKKIK' A
#
# COMPACT_ATOMS: atom_id res chain seq x y z
N MET A 1 20.62 -9.17 -7.11
CA MET A 1 20.13 -8.15 -6.16
C MET A 1 20.85 -8.30 -4.83
N SER A 2 21.61 -7.30 -4.41
CA SER A 2 22.39 -7.28 -3.17
C SER A 2 21.48 -7.41 -1.93
N ALA A 3 21.98 -7.98 -0.84
CA ALA A 3 21.20 -8.20 0.39
C ALA A 3 20.59 -6.90 0.97
N ALA A 4 21.24 -5.76 0.76
CA ALA A 4 20.73 -4.43 1.09
C ALA A 4 19.42 -4.09 0.35
N SER A 5 19.34 -4.38 -0.95
CA SER A 5 18.14 -4.13 -1.76
C SER A 5 16.95 -4.99 -1.34
N LYS A 6 17.18 -6.24 -0.89
CA LYS A 6 16.10 -7.10 -0.36
C LYS A 6 15.52 -6.55 0.94
N LYS A 7 16.37 -6.08 1.87
CA LYS A 7 15.91 -5.45 3.13
C LYS A 7 15.13 -4.16 2.85
N GLN A 8 15.59 -3.32 1.93
CA GLN A 8 14.86 -2.10 1.53
C GLN A 8 13.52 -2.42 0.88
N LEU A 9 13.46 -3.42 0.00
CA LEU A 9 12.21 -3.87 -0.62
C LEU A 9 11.20 -4.37 0.43
N GLY A 10 11.67 -5.13 1.43
CA GLY A 10 10.84 -5.58 2.55
C GLY A 10 10.25 -4.43 3.37
N LYS A 11 11.05 -3.41 3.67
CA LYS A 11 10.57 -2.18 4.35
C LYS A 11 9.54 -1.44 3.50
N LEU A 12 9.80 -1.25 2.22
CA LEU A 12 8.87 -0.60 1.29
C LEU A 12 7.54 -1.35 1.18
N ASN A 13 7.57 -2.69 1.14
CA ASN A 13 6.35 -3.49 1.11
C ASN A 13 5.54 -3.38 2.41
N LYS A 14 6.19 -3.33 3.57
CA LYS A 14 5.51 -3.06 4.85
C LYS A 14 4.81 -1.70 4.86
N VAL A 15 5.49 -0.65 4.41
CA VAL A 15 4.93 0.71 4.31
C VAL A 15 3.75 0.75 3.34
N LYS A 16 3.86 0.08 2.18
CA LYS A 16 2.77 -0.03 1.20
C LYS A 16 1.56 -0.76 1.78
N LYS A 17 1.77 -1.86 2.52
CA LYS A 17 0.69 -2.60 3.19
C LYS A 17 0.00 -1.78 4.27
N ALA A 18 0.75 -1.12 5.15
CA ALA A 18 0.17 -0.23 6.18
C ALA A 18 -0.67 0.89 5.55
N LYS A 19 -0.18 1.50 4.46
CA LYS A 19 -0.93 2.52 3.72
C LYS A 19 -2.18 1.96 3.05
N ALA A 20 -2.15 0.71 2.57
CA ALA A 20 -3.32 0.03 2.03
C ALA A 20 -4.37 -0.22 3.11
N GLU A 21 -3.96 -0.64 4.31
CA GLU A 21 -4.86 -0.92 5.43
C GLU A 21 -5.61 0.34 5.88
N VAL A 22 -4.90 1.46 6.06
CA VAL A 22 -5.50 2.76 6.39
C VAL A 22 -6.46 3.23 5.29
N LEU A 23 -6.05 3.14 4.02
CA LEU A 23 -6.92 3.49 2.90
C LEU A 23 -8.13 2.57 2.79
N SER A 24 -8.00 1.30 3.19
CA SER A 24 -9.10 0.33 3.22
C SER A 24 -10.09 0.67 4.31
N GLN A 25 -9.63 0.98 5.52
CA GLN A 25 -10.48 1.44 6.62
C GLN A 25 -11.28 2.69 6.22
N GLN A 26 -10.60 3.71 5.71
CA GLN A 26 -11.25 4.93 5.23
C GLN A 26 -12.21 4.67 4.07
N ALA A 27 -11.90 3.71 3.18
CA ALA A 27 -12.80 3.32 2.09
C ALA A 27 -14.06 2.60 2.61
N SER A 28 -13.91 1.75 3.64
CA SER A 28 -15.02 1.09 4.34
C SER A 28 -15.90 2.08 5.09
N GLU A 29 -15.33 3.16 5.61
CA GLU A 29 -16.05 4.30 6.19
C GLU A 29 -16.77 5.18 5.14
N GLY A 30 -16.71 4.81 3.86
CA GLY A 30 -17.43 5.48 2.78
C GLY A 30 -16.62 6.55 2.03
N SER A 31 -15.32 6.71 2.32
CA SER A 31 -14.46 7.65 1.60
C SER A 31 -14.18 7.17 0.17
N LYS A 32 -14.90 7.76 -0.80
CA LYS A 32 -14.68 7.53 -2.25
C LYS A 32 -13.25 7.86 -2.68
N ALA A 33 -12.64 8.87 -2.06
CA ALA A 33 -11.26 9.27 -2.33
C ALA A 33 -10.26 8.19 -1.86
N ALA A 34 -10.47 7.61 -0.67
CA ALA A 34 -9.65 6.52 -0.15
C ALA A 34 -9.78 5.27 -1.04
N LYS A 35 -11.00 4.92 -1.47
CA LYS A 35 -11.24 3.80 -2.41
C LYS A 35 -10.48 3.95 -3.73
N LYS A 36 -10.47 5.16 -4.31
CA LYS A 36 -9.71 5.45 -5.55
C LYS A 36 -8.19 5.37 -5.33
N LYS A 37 -7.70 5.84 -4.20
CA LYS A 37 -6.28 5.75 -3.81
C LYS A 37 -5.85 4.31 -3.56
N LEU A 38 -6.67 3.51 -2.88
CA LEU A 38 -6.45 2.08 -2.62
C LEU A 38 -6.31 1.31 -3.94
N LYS A 39 -7.28 1.45 -4.86
CA LYS A 39 -7.25 0.79 -6.18
C LYS A 39 -6.01 1.15 -7.00
N LYS A 40 -5.54 2.40 -6.94
CA LYS A 40 -4.28 2.82 -7.60
C LYS A 40 -3.05 2.21 -6.95
N LEU A 41 -3.06 2.06 -5.62
CA LEU A 41 -1.95 1.50 -4.86
C LEU A 41 -1.83 -0.01 -5.09
N GLU A 42 -2.94 -0.75 -5.10
CA GLU A 42 -2.98 -2.18 -5.45
C GLU A 42 -2.46 -2.45 -6.86
N LYS A 43 -2.83 -1.62 -7.84
CA LYS A 43 -2.31 -1.72 -9.23
C LYS A 43 -0.80 -1.50 -9.36
N LYS A 44 -0.16 -0.82 -8.40
CA LYS A 44 1.29 -0.59 -8.35
C LYS A 44 2.04 -1.65 -7.55
N ILE A 45 1.31 -2.54 -6.88
CA ILE A 45 1.85 -3.64 -6.08
C ILE A 45 1.72 -4.96 -6.85
N LYS A 46 0.67 -5.11 -7.66
CA LYS A 46 0.64 -6.06 -8.78
C LYS A 46 1.81 -5.79 -9.74
#